data_AF-A0A7V8NPC9-F1
#
_entry.id   AF-A0A7V8NPC9-F1
#
_cell.length_a   1.000
_cell.length_b   1.000
_cell.length_c   1.000
_cell.angle_alpha   90.00
_cell.angle_beta   90.00
_cell.angle_gamma   90.00
#
_symmetry.space_group_name_H-M   'P 1'
#
loop_
_entity.id
_entity.type
_entity.pdbx_description
1 polymer ?
#
loop_
_entity_poly.entity_id
_entity_poly.type
_entity_poly.pdbx_seq_one_letter_code
_entity_poly.pdbx_strand_id
1 'polypeptide(L)'
;MRAKLQTPKKTPVLALVTLALVASAALPQSPDSILPGPKPSDIPLPWKPWIGEYGSPGEQFLGNTYALSEKGGEIWILQREGKAGEASYKPVEQFALNQPPPIDASHNLRLHWDPSGEHRVLVVGDVRNVKLTPNANAPQQVLIKPVRPVEELRAEALAASPPLEKGPFRKPDLVELAPLDPTMHLEIRYATSNDFLGTPVYSQARAFLQRPAAEALLRALRKLKPLGYGLLIHDAYRPWYVTKIFWDATPPEGKI
;
A
#
# COMPACT_ATOMS: atom_id res chain seq x y z
N MET A 1 59.98 -69.09 -10.07
CA MET A 1 60.13 -67.63 -9.88
C MET A 1 58.79 -66.97 -10.19
N ARG A 2 58.09 -66.44 -9.16
CA ARG A 2 56.78 -65.78 -9.29
C ARG A 2 56.99 -64.27 -9.51
N ALA A 3 56.46 -63.72 -10.60
CA ALA A 3 56.40 -62.28 -10.82
C ALA A 3 55.30 -61.66 -9.93
N LYS A 4 55.66 -60.69 -9.10
CA LYS A 4 54.73 -59.92 -8.26
C LYS A 4 54.06 -58.84 -9.12
N LEU A 5 52.73 -58.86 -9.18
CA LEU A 5 51.95 -57.72 -9.65
C LEU A 5 51.99 -56.60 -8.60
N GLN A 6 52.40 -55.40 -9.03
CA GLN A 6 52.29 -54.16 -8.27
C GLN A 6 50.90 -53.55 -8.52
N THR A 7 50.11 -53.40 -7.45
CA THR A 7 48.86 -52.64 -7.48
C THR A 7 49.16 -51.14 -7.32
N PRO A 8 48.48 -50.24 -8.06
CA PRO A 8 48.67 -48.81 -7.88
C PRO A 8 47.92 -48.34 -6.62
N LYS A 9 48.60 -47.58 -5.76
CA LYS A 9 47.99 -46.85 -4.65
C LYS A 9 47.13 -45.73 -5.22
N LYS A 10 45.83 -45.74 -4.92
CA LYS A 10 44.94 -44.60 -5.16
C LYS A 10 45.13 -43.57 -4.05
N THR A 11 45.68 -42.41 -4.38
CA THR A 11 45.65 -41.21 -3.55
C THR A 11 44.24 -40.59 -3.64
N PRO A 12 43.56 -40.30 -2.51
CA PRO A 12 42.31 -39.56 -2.56
C PRO A 12 42.62 -38.08 -2.81
N VAL A 13 42.15 -37.55 -3.94
CA VAL A 13 42.11 -36.10 -4.18
C VAL A 13 40.89 -35.56 -3.44
N LEU A 14 41.12 -34.79 -2.38
CA LEU A 14 40.07 -34.08 -1.65
C LEU A 14 39.65 -32.87 -2.50
N ALA A 15 38.52 -32.98 -3.20
CA ALA A 15 37.93 -31.85 -3.92
C ALA A 15 37.27 -30.90 -2.89
N LEU A 16 37.93 -29.78 -2.61
CA LEU A 16 37.30 -28.67 -1.88
C LEU A 16 36.28 -28.01 -2.82
N VAL A 17 35.00 -28.32 -2.66
CA VAL A 17 33.92 -27.58 -3.29
C VAL A 17 33.65 -26.35 -2.42
N THR A 18 34.24 -25.21 -2.78
CA THR A 18 33.85 -23.91 -2.22
C THR A 18 32.46 -23.57 -2.74
N LEU A 19 31.45 -23.83 -1.93
CA LEU A 19 30.09 -23.34 -2.13
C LEU A 19 30.11 -21.83 -1.86
N ALA A 20 30.29 -21.03 -2.91
CA ALA A 20 30.12 -19.59 -2.81
C ALA A 20 28.63 -19.30 -2.56
N LEU A 21 28.28 -19.02 -1.30
CA LEU A 21 26.99 -18.40 -0.97
C LEU A 21 26.97 -17.02 -1.63
N VAL A 22 26.29 -16.92 -2.79
CA VAL A 22 25.90 -15.61 -3.32
C VAL A 22 24.74 -15.14 -2.44
N ALA A 23 25.08 -14.49 -1.33
CA ALA A 23 24.15 -13.65 -0.61
C ALA A 23 23.87 -12.45 -1.52
N SER A 24 22.82 -12.56 -2.36
CA SER A 24 22.31 -11.40 -3.10
C SER A 24 21.71 -10.47 -2.06
N ALA A 25 22.48 -9.46 -1.64
CA ALA A 25 21.97 -8.39 -0.81
C ALA A 25 20.78 -7.77 -1.58
N ALA A 26 19.59 -7.86 -0.99
CA ALA A 26 18.41 -7.19 -1.53
C ALA A 26 18.64 -5.69 -1.39
N LEU A 27 19.24 -5.07 -2.42
CA LEU A 27 19.36 -3.63 -2.49
C LEU A 27 17.97 -3.06 -2.82
N PRO A 28 17.49 -2.04 -2.09
CA PRO A 28 16.29 -1.32 -2.48
C PRO A 28 16.47 -0.77 -3.90
N GLN A 29 15.44 -0.96 -4.73
CA GLN A 29 15.57 -0.95 -6.18
C GLN A 29 15.81 0.44 -6.81
N SER A 30 15.69 1.54 -6.06
CA SER A 30 16.14 2.85 -6.54
C SER A 30 16.26 3.89 -5.41
N PRO A 31 17.34 4.70 -5.41
CA PRO A 31 17.42 5.96 -4.67
C PRO A 31 16.67 7.10 -5.39
N ASP A 32 16.23 6.88 -6.63
CA ASP A 32 15.62 7.92 -7.47
C ASP A 32 14.19 8.27 -7.02
N SER A 33 13.94 9.58 -6.96
CA SER A 33 12.67 10.16 -6.53
C SER A 33 11.51 9.70 -7.41
N ILE A 34 10.41 9.29 -6.77
CA ILE A 34 9.14 8.80 -7.39
C ILE A 34 8.45 9.88 -8.25
N LEU A 35 8.95 11.11 -8.25
CA LEU A 35 8.25 12.26 -8.81
C LEU A 35 8.63 12.45 -10.30
N PRO A 36 7.67 12.37 -11.23
CA PRO A 36 7.90 12.55 -12.68
C PRO A 36 8.16 14.02 -13.08
N GLY A 37 8.81 14.77 -12.19
CA GLY A 37 8.92 16.22 -12.21
C GLY A 37 8.99 16.78 -10.79
N PRO A 38 9.02 18.11 -10.61
CA PRO A 38 8.85 18.69 -9.28
C PRO A 38 7.52 18.22 -8.68
N LYS A 39 7.53 17.87 -7.39
CA LYS A 39 6.29 17.62 -6.63
C LYS A 39 5.35 18.79 -6.89
N PRO A 40 4.06 18.57 -7.18
CA PRO A 40 3.08 19.66 -7.18
C PRO A 40 3.18 20.46 -5.88
N SER A 41 2.97 21.77 -5.97
CA SER A 41 2.94 22.61 -4.78
C SER A 41 1.97 22.04 -3.76
N ASP A 42 2.40 21.95 -2.50
CA ASP A 42 1.53 21.48 -1.44
C ASP A 42 0.35 22.45 -1.25
N ILE A 43 -0.75 21.93 -0.73
CA ILE A 43 -1.96 22.72 -0.47
C ILE A 43 -1.63 23.69 0.67
N PRO A 44 -2.00 24.99 0.58
CA PRO A 44 -1.73 25.96 1.63
C PRO A 44 -2.29 25.51 2.98
N LEU A 45 -1.56 25.86 4.05
CA LEU A 45 -1.90 25.47 5.42
C LEU A 45 -3.35 25.74 5.83
N PRO A 46 -4.00 26.86 5.44
CA PRO A 46 -5.42 27.09 5.77
C PRO A 46 -6.37 26.08 5.14
N TRP A 47 -6.06 25.58 3.93
CA TRP A 47 -6.89 24.65 3.17
C TRP A 47 -6.61 23.19 3.50
N LYS A 48 -5.36 22.86 3.84
CA LYS A 48 -4.88 21.49 4.05
C LYS A 48 -5.74 20.63 5.00
N PRO A 49 -6.29 21.15 6.13
CA PRO A 49 -7.17 20.36 6.99
C PRO A 49 -8.49 19.95 6.33
N TRP A 50 -8.95 20.69 5.32
CA TRP A 50 -10.26 20.53 4.69
C TRP A 50 -10.26 19.63 3.47
N ILE A 51 -9.09 19.25 2.97
CA ILE A 51 -8.99 18.37 1.79
C ILE A 51 -9.38 16.95 2.19
N GLY A 52 -10.28 16.34 1.41
CA GLY A 52 -10.76 14.99 1.62
C GLY A 52 -12.23 14.80 1.29
N GLU A 53 -12.75 13.61 1.61
CA GLU A 53 -14.16 13.28 1.42
C GLU A 53 -15.00 13.57 2.67
N TYR A 54 -16.24 14.02 2.45
CA TYR A 54 -17.22 14.39 3.45
C TYR A 54 -18.54 13.68 3.17
N GLY A 55 -19.23 13.24 4.23
CA GLY A 55 -20.56 12.63 4.10
C GLY A 55 -21.28 12.51 5.43
N SER A 56 -22.47 11.92 5.42
CA SER A 56 -23.25 11.69 6.63
C SER A 56 -22.56 10.65 7.54
N PRO A 57 -22.41 10.91 8.85
CA PRO A 57 -21.97 9.89 9.79
C PRO A 57 -22.95 8.71 9.80
N GLY A 58 -22.45 7.48 9.71
CA GLY A 58 -23.24 6.26 9.92
C GLY A 58 -23.95 5.67 8.69
N GLU A 59 -24.01 6.38 7.56
CA GLU A 59 -24.57 5.85 6.31
C GLU A 59 -23.57 5.99 5.17
N GLN A 60 -22.65 5.02 5.06
CA GLN A 60 -21.59 5.04 4.03
C GLN A 60 -22.14 4.99 2.58
N PHE A 61 -23.45 4.84 2.36
CA PHE A 61 -24.01 4.57 1.03
C PHE A 61 -25.37 5.20 0.71
N LEU A 62 -25.98 5.99 1.61
CA LEU A 62 -27.32 6.58 1.39
C LEU A 62 -27.33 8.12 1.40
N GLY A 63 -26.29 8.78 1.94
CA GLY A 63 -26.17 10.23 1.98
C GLY A 63 -25.36 10.84 0.81
N ASN A 64 -25.49 12.15 0.63
CA ASN A 64 -24.63 12.90 -0.29
C ASN A 64 -23.16 12.78 0.15
N THR A 65 -22.26 12.47 -0.78
CA THR A 65 -20.81 12.51 -0.55
C THR A 65 -20.22 13.68 -1.29
N TYR A 66 -19.36 14.45 -0.64
CA TYR A 66 -18.64 15.57 -1.23
C TYR A 66 -17.13 15.31 -1.19
N ALA A 67 -16.41 15.75 -2.20
CA ALA A 67 -14.96 15.77 -2.24
C ALA A 67 -14.47 17.22 -2.26
N LEU A 68 -13.63 17.59 -1.30
CA LEU A 68 -12.84 18.81 -1.32
C LEU A 68 -11.44 18.49 -1.85
N SER A 69 -11.07 19.09 -2.97
CA SER A 69 -9.79 18.84 -3.64
C SER A 69 -9.19 20.11 -4.22
N GLU A 70 -7.86 20.17 -4.30
CA GLU A 70 -7.16 21.22 -5.03
C GLU A 70 -6.90 20.76 -6.47
N LYS A 71 -7.18 21.63 -7.44
CA LYS A 71 -6.85 21.40 -8.84
C LYS A 71 -6.59 22.72 -9.56
N GLY A 72 -5.33 22.94 -9.92
CA GLY A 72 -4.92 24.04 -10.80
C GLY A 72 -4.91 25.40 -10.12
N GLY A 73 -4.60 25.46 -8.82
CA GLY A 73 -4.61 26.70 -8.03
C GLY A 73 -5.99 27.07 -7.51
N GLU A 74 -6.94 26.13 -7.53
CA GLU A 74 -8.33 26.32 -7.14
C GLU A 74 -8.77 25.18 -6.22
N ILE A 75 -9.59 25.50 -5.23
CA ILE A 75 -10.27 24.54 -4.37
C ILE A 75 -11.62 24.23 -4.96
N TRP A 76 -11.86 22.95 -5.22
CA TRP A 76 -13.10 22.42 -5.77
C TRP A 76 -13.86 21.66 -4.70
N ILE A 77 -15.13 21.99 -4.56
CA ILE A 77 -16.10 21.18 -3.83
C ILE A 77 -16.94 20.46 -4.86
N LEU A 78 -16.84 19.14 -4.87
CA LEU A 78 -17.51 18.29 -5.84
C LEU A 78 -18.52 17.39 -5.13
N GLN A 79 -19.75 17.29 -5.63
CA GLN A 79 -20.71 16.30 -5.18
C GLN A 79 -20.55 15.02 -5.98
N ARG A 80 -20.42 13.90 -5.29
CA ARG A 80 -20.46 12.58 -5.91
C ARG A 80 -21.90 12.22 -6.26
N GLU A 81 -22.12 11.82 -7.49
CA GLU A 81 -23.35 11.22 -7.97
C GLU A 81 -23.12 9.77 -8.40
N GLY A 82 -24.13 8.92 -8.25
CA GLY A 82 -24.07 7.52 -8.69
C GLY A 82 -23.47 6.55 -7.66
N LYS A 83 -23.63 5.26 -7.91
CA LYS A 83 -23.17 4.18 -7.04
C LYS A 83 -21.66 3.92 -7.21
N ALA A 84 -21.07 3.15 -6.30
CA ALA A 84 -19.67 2.73 -6.41
C ALA A 84 -19.43 2.01 -7.76
N GLY A 85 -18.44 2.45 -8.53
CA GLY A 85 -18.11 1.95 -9.87
C GLY A 85 -18.60 2.80 -11.05
N GLU A 86 -19.63 3.64 -10.86
CA GLU A 86 -20.19 4.57 -11.86
C GLU A 86 -20.19 6.02 -11.37
N ALA A 87 -19.45 6.29 -10.30
CA ALA A 87 -19.46 7.58 -9.63
C ALA A 87 -18.95 8.69 -10.56
N SER A 88 -19.72 9.78 -10.65
CA SER A 88 -19.28 11.03 -11.28
C SER A 88 -19.23 12.14 -10.24
N TYR A 89 -18.40 13.16 -10.48
CA TYR A 89 -18.22 14.27 -9.57
C TYR A 89 -18.66 15.56 -10.25
N LYS A 90 -19.70 16.21 -9.72
CA LYS A 90 -20.20 17.50 -10.23
C LYS A 90 -19.72 18.66 -9.38
N PRO A 91 -19.25 19.75 -9.98
CA PRO A 91 -18.91 20.97 -9.23
C PRO A 91 -20.12 21.51 -8.46
N VAL A 92 -19.90 21.81 -7.19
CA VAL A 92 -20.84 22.51 -6.30
C VAL A 92 -20.39 23.94 -6.10
N GLU A 93 -19.10 24.13 -5.79
CA GLU A 93 -18.53 25.44 -5.48
C GLU A 93 -17.02 25.45 -5.78
N GLN A 94 -16.48 26.64 -6.02
CA GLN A 94 -15.06 26.86 -6.29
C GLN A 94 -14.52 28.05 -5.49
N PHE A 95 -13.31 27.90 -4.95
CA PHE A 95 -12.59 28.99 -4.27
C PHE A 95 -11.18 29.12 -4.81
N ALA A 96 -10.72 30.37 -4.97
CA ALA A 96 -9.32 30.61 -5.29
C ALA A 96 -8.43 30.17 -4.12
N LEU A 97 -7.32 29.49 -4.41
CA LEU A 97 -6.44 28.89 -3.40
C LEU A 97 -5.83 29.93 -2.42
N ASN A 98 -5.77 31.20 -2.83
CA ASN A 98 -5.28 32.31 -2.01
C ASN A 98 -6.35 32.93 -1.08
N GLN A 99 -7.62 32.57 -1.23
CA GLN A 99 -8.70 32.99 -0.35
C GLN A 99 -8.78 32.08 0.88
N PRO A 100 -9.20 32.58 2.05
CA PRO A 100 -9.42 31.73 3.22
C PRO A 100 -10.60 30.78 2.99
N PRO A 101 -10.63 29.62 3.67
CA PRO A 101 -11.82 28.77 3.68
C PRO A 101 -13.07 29.53 4.15
N PRO A 102 -14.25 29.28 3.57
CA PRO A 102 -15.51 29.92 3.98
C PRO A 102 -15.95 29.38 5.34
N ILE A 103 -15.46 30.00 6.41
CA ILE A 103 -15.76 29.60 7.79
C ILE A 103 -16.96 30.35 8.39
N ASP A 104 -17.41 31.43 7.74
CA ASP A 104 -18.51 32.27 8.20
C ASP A 104 -19.88 31.80 7.67
N ALA A 105 -20.94 32.37 8.24
CA ALA A 105 -22.32 32.06 7.88
C ALA A 105 -22.83 32.82 6.64
N SER A 106 -21.99 33.64 6.00
CA SER A 106 -22.41 34.42 4.82
C SER A 106 -22.50 33.58 3.54
N HIS A 107 -21.99 32.35 3.60
CA HIS A 107 -22.00 31.39 2.52
C HIS A 107 -23.02 30.29 2.79
N ASN A 108 -23.78 29.92 1.75
CA ASN A 108 -24.65 28.73 1.77
C ASN A 108 -23.85 27.43 1.99
N LEU A 109 -22.53 27.51 1.80
CA LEU A 109 -21.57 26.46 2.08
C LEU A 109 -20.55 26.94 3.11
N ARG A 110 -20.36 26.19 4.21
CA ARG A 110 -19.41 26.58 5.26
C ARG A 110 -18.60 25.42 5.80
N LEU A 111 -17.34 25.70 6.12
CA LEU A 111 -16.39 24.78 6.73
C LEU A 111 -16.18 25.17 8.19
N HIS A 112 -16.38 24.22 9.10
CA HIS A 112 -16.14 24.48 10.50
C HIS A 112 -15.69 23.23 11.24
N TRP A 113 -15.18 23.45 12.44
CA TRP A 113 -14.90 22.40 13.38
C TRP A 113 -16.22 22.03 14.05
N ASP A 114 -16.44 20.73 14.25
CA ASP A 114 -17.51 20.33 15.14
C ASP A 114 -17.19 20.80 16.58
N PRO A 115 -18.19 20.88 17.48
CA PRO A 115 -17.97 21.38 18.84
C PRO A 115 -16.93 20.59 19.65
N SER A 116 -16.68 19.32 19.32
CA SER A 116 -15.65 18.50 19.95
C SER A 116 -14.23 18.86 19.47
N GLY A 117 -14.10 19.50 18.31
CA GLY A 117 -12.83 19.75 17.63
C GLY A 117 -12.25 18.52 16.91
N GLU A 118 -12.90 17.36 17.01
CA GLU A 118 -12.43 16.09 16.45
C GLU A 118 -12.70 16.00 14.95
N HIS A 119 -13.82 16.56 14.47
CA HIS A 119 -14.27 16.41 13.10
C HIS A 119 -14.30 17.73 12.33
N ARG A 120 -13.89 17.67 11.06
CA ARG A 120 -14.14 18.74 10.10
C ARG A 120 -15.53 18.56 9.52
N VAL A 121 -16.29 19.64 9.48
CA VAL A 121 -17.67 19.64 9.00
C VAL A 121 -17.77 20.53 7.77
N LEU A 122 -18.34 19.98 6.71
CA LEU A 122 -18.83 20.71 5.55
C LEU A 122 -20.35 20.82 5.69
N VAL A 123 -20.84 22.06 5.73
CA VAL A 123 -22.29 22.32 5.67
C VAL A 123 -22.63 22.80 4.27
N VAL A 124 -23.64 22.17 3.65
CA VAL A 124 -24.21 22.59 2.37
C VAL A 124 -25.70 22.85 2.60
N GLY A 125 -26.11 24.12 2.52
CA GLY A 125 -27.43 24.57 3.00
C GLY A 125 -27.55 24.33 4.51
N ASP A 126 -28.46 23.42 4.89
CA ASP A 126 -28.70 23.02 6.28
C ASP A 126 -28.14 21.62 6.61
N VAL A 127 -27.52 20.95 5.65
CA VAL A 127 -27.04 19.57 5.81
C VAL A 127 -25.59 19.56 6.25
N ARG A 128 -25.32 18.91 7.38
CA ARG A 128 -23.98 18.73 7.94
C ARG A 128 -23.36 17.43 7.44
N ASN A 129 -22.13 17.51 6.93
CA ASN A 129 -21.35 16.38 6.44
C ASN A 129 -20.01 16.35 7.18
N VAL A 130 -19.64 15.22 7.76
CA VAL A 130 -18.36 15.05 8.48
C VAL A 130 -17.31 14.51 7.54
N LYS A 131 -16.06 14.90 7.75
CA LYS A 131 -14.92 14.37 7.01
C LYS A 131 -14.75 12.88 7.29
N LEU A 132 -14.80 12.08 6.23
CA LEU A 132 -14.68 10.62 6.24
C LEU A 132 -13.22 10.17 6.14
N THR A 133 -12.37 11.01 5.55
CA THR A 133 -10.96 10.71 5.32
C THR A 133 -10.09 11.18 6.48
N PRO A 134 -9.03 10.44 6.83
CA PRO A 134 -8.03 10.89 7.79
C PRO A 134 -7.42 12.24 7.39
N ASN A 135 -6.91 12.99 8.37
CA ASN A 135 -6.20 14.23 8.08
C ASN A 135 -4.93 13.95 7.26
N ALA A 136 -4.58 14.86 6.35
CA ALA A 136 -3.39 14.73 5.52
C ALA A 136 -2.07 14.58 6.33
N ASN A 137 -2.07 15.02 7.59
CA ASN A 137 -0.95 14.91 8.52
C ASN A 137 -1.14 13.81 9.59
N ALA A 138 -2.23 13.03 9.54
CA ALA A 138 -2.42 11.93 10.47
C ALA A 138 -1.33 10.86 10.26
N PRO A 139 -0.90 10.15 11.31
CA PRO A 139 0.02 9.03 11.14
C PRO A 139 -0.60 8.06 10.13
N GLN A 140 0.10 7.83 9.02
CA GLN A 140 -0.36 6.97 7.93
C GLN A 140 -0.25 5.47 8.28
N GLN A 141 0.40 5.17 9.41
CA GLN A 141 0.57 3.82 9.91
C GLN A 141 -0.47 3.51 10.99
N VAL A 142 -1.30 2.50 10.72
CA VAL A 142 -2.19 1.91 11.72
C VAL A 142 -1.41 0.83 12.44
N LEU A 143 -1.17 0.97 13.75
CA LEU A 143 -0.50 -0.04 14.56
C LEU A 143 -1.52 -0.82 15.38
N ILE A 144 -1.38 -2.14 15.43
CA ILE A 144 -2.08 -2.99 16.39
C ILE A 144 -1.12 -3.48 17.46
N LYS A 145 -1.66 -3.86 18.62
CA LYS A 145 -0.91 -4.66 19.60
C LYS A 145 -1.11 -6.14 19.28
N PRO A 146 -0.06 -6.86 18.86
CA PRO A 146 -0.17 -8.29 18.59
C PRO A 146 -0.63 -9.04 19.85
N VAL A 147 -1.52 -10.03 19.70
CA VAL A 147 -1.99 -10.84 20.84
C VAL A 147 -0.90 -11.71 21.45
N ARG A 148 0.17 -11.98 20.68
CA ARG A 148 1.36 -12.74 21.06
C ARG A 148 2.62 -12.14 20.40
N PRO A 149 3.83 -12.40 20.91
CA PRO A 149 5.07 -11.93 20.29
C PRO A 149 5.21 -12.45 18.85
N VAL A 150 5.49 -11.54 17.90
CA VAL A 150 5.54 -11.87 16.46
C VAL A 150 6.61 -12.92 16.13
N GLU A 151 7.73 -12.94 16.87
CA GLU A 151 8.79 -13.94 16.69
C GLU A 151 8.32 -15.37 17.00
N GLU A 152 7.51 -15.56 18.05
CA GLU A 152 6.93 -16.87 18.36
C GLU A 152 5.96 -17.32 17.27
N LEU A 153 5.09 -16.40 16.83
CA LEU A 153 4.13 -16.65 15.76
C LEU A 153 4.84 -16.99 14.43
N ARG A 154 5.98 -16.34 14.15
CA ARG A 154 6.80 -16.64 12.97
C ARG A 154 7.34 -18.06 13.03
N ALA A 155 7.88 -18.50 14.17
CA ALA A 155 8.39 -19.86 14.34
C ALA A 155 7.30 -20.91 14.13
N GLU A 156 6.11 -20.70 14.72
CA GLU A 156 4.95 -21.58 14.54
C GLU A 156 4.46 -21.61 13.09
N ALA A 157 4.40 -20.44 12.43
CA ALA A 157 3.93 -20.34 11.06
C ALA A 157 4.87 -21.01 10.05
N LEU A 158 6.19 -20.91 10.26
CA LEU A 158 7.18 -21.59 9.44
C LEU A 158 7.17 -23.12 9.63
N ALA A 159 6.80 -23.61 10.81
CA ALA A 159 6.66 -25.04 11.09
C ALA A 159 5.34 -25.63 10.58
N ALA A 160 4.36 -24.80 10.25
CA ALA A 160 3.04 -25.24 9.81
C ALA A 160 2.97 -25.41 8.29
N SER A 161 2.00 -26.19 7.84
CA SER A 161 1.70 -26.37 6.42
C SER A 161 0.40 -25.64 6.05
N PRO A 162 0.32 -25.06 4.83
CA PRO A 162 -0.93 -24.50 4.34
C PRO A 162 -2.05 -25.55 4.29
N PRO A 163 -3.31 -25.12 4.50
CA PRO A 163 -4.45 -26.01 4.34
C PRO A 163 -4.50 -26.55 2.91
N LEU A 164 -4.94 -27.80 2.75
CA LEU A 164 -5.08 -28.40 1.44
C LEU A 164 -6.26 -27.76 0.70
N GLU A 165 -5.96 -27.04 -0.38
CA GLU A 165 -6.97 -26.47 -1.26
C GLU A 165 -7.30 -27.42 -2.41
N LYS A 166 -8.58 -27.50 -2.78
CA LYS A 166 -9.07 -28.26 -3.93
C LYS A 166 -9.71 -27.31 -4.92
N GLY A 167 -9.31 -27.38 -6.19
CA GLY A 167 -9.87 -26.56 -7.24
C GLY A 167 -9.01 -26.54 -8.50
N PRO A 168 -9.53 -26.00 -9.62
CA PRO A 168 -8.78 -25.82 -10.85
C PRO A 168 -7.80 -24.64 -10.70
N PHE A 169 -6.69 -24.85 -10.00
CA PHE A 169 -5.68 -23.82 -9.79
C PHE A 169 -4.68 -23.75 -10.94
N ARG A 170 -4.19 -22.54 -11.21
CA ARG A 170 -3.06 -22.34 -12.11
C ARG A 170 -1.79 -22.87 -11.45
N LYS A 171 -0.89 -23.44 -12.26
CA LYS A 171 0.47 -23.76 -11.79
C LYS A 171 1.17 -22.46 -11.37
N PRO A 172 1.88 -22.43 -10.24
CA PRO A 172 2.66 -21.27 -9.83
C PRO A 172 3.69 -20.90 -10.91
N ASP A 173 3.68 -19.63 -11.29
CA ASP A 173 4.58 -18.99 -12.26
C ASP A 173 4.75 -17.54 -11.81
N LEU A 174 5.50 -17.38 -10.73
CA LEU A 174 5.76 -16.11 -10.08
C LEU A 174 6.87 -15.37 -10.84
N VAL A 175 6.56 -14.14 -11.23
CA VAL A 175 7.46 -13.23 -11.92
C VAL A 175 7.76 -12.07 -10.99
N GLU A 176 9.04 -11.75 -10.83
CA GLU A 176 9.45 -10.56 -10.09
C GLU A 176 9.07 -9.30 -10.86
N LEU A 177 8.47 -8.32 -10.20
CA LEU A 177 8.03 -7.07 -10.83
C LEU A 177 9.20 -6.14 -11.14
N ALA A 178 10.18 -6.12 -10.25
CA ALA A 178 11.35 -5.24 -10.31
C ALA A 178 12.03 -5.22 -11.71
N PRO A 179 12.36 -6.38 -12.33
CA PRO A 179 12.99 -6.39 -13.65
C PRO A 179 12.06 -6.04 -14.82
N LEU A 180 10.74 -5.97 -14.63
CA LEU A 180 9.80 -5.76 -15.75
C LEU A 180 9.78 -4.32 -16.23
N ASP A 181 9.93 -3.35 -15.33
CA ASP A 181 10.02 -1.93 -15.64
C ASP A 181 10.66 -1.19 -14.45
N PRO A 182 11.82 -0.52 -14.63
CA PRO A 182 12.53 0.14 -13.52
C PRO A 182 11.76 1.34 -12.93
N THR A 183 10.70 1.82 -13.58
CA THR A 183 9.87 2.90 -13.03
C THR A 183 8.75 2.37 -12.10
N MET A 184 8.68 1.06 -11.86
CA MET A 184 7.86 0.51 -10.77
C MET A 184 8.64 0.65 -9.47
N HIS A 185 8.15 1.46 -8.54
CA HIS A 185 8.78 1.62 -7.24
C HIS A 185 8.22 0.60 -6.26
N LEU A 186 9.09 0.02 -5.43
CA LEU A 186 8.72 -0.94 -4.40
C LEU A 186 8.87 -0.30 -3.02
N GLU A 187 7.76 -0.21 -2.28
CA GLU A 187 7.74 0.12 -0.85
C GLU A 187 7.01 -1.01 -0.14
N ILE A 188 7.66 -2.19 -0.14
CA ILE A 188 7.09 -3.44 0.38
C ILE A 188 6.94 -3.31 1.90
N ARG A 189 5.73 -2.94 2.34
CA ARG A 189 5.41 -2.54 3.72
C ARG A 189 5.88 -3.60 4.72
N TYR A 190 5.55 -4.86 4.41
CA TYR A 190 5.83 -6.03 5.24
C TYR A 190 7.30 -6.45 5.29
N ALA A 191 8.18 -5.84 4.50
CA ALA A 191 9.63 -6.02 4.60
C ALA A 191 10.30 -4.97 5.51
N THR A 192 9.51 -4.10 6.14
CA THR A 192 9.98 -3.01 7.01
C THR A 192 9.13 -2.94 8.29
N SER A 193 9.49 -2.09 9.25
CA SER A 193 8.63 -1.80 10.41
C SER A 193 7.45 -0.89 10.07
N ASN A 194 7.33 -0.43 8.82
CA ASN A 194 6.22 0.38 8.33
C ASN A 194 5.07 -0.52 7.83
N ASP A 195 4.56 -1.34 8.76
CA ASP A 195 3.36 -2.15 8.61
C ASP A 195 2.51 -2.09 9.87
N PHE A 196 1.41 -2.84 9.92
CA PHE A 196 0.47 -2.76 11.04
C PHE A 196 0.92 -3.50 12.30
N LEU A 197 1.90 -4.40 12.19
CA LEU A 197 2.53 -5.08 13.34
C LEU A 197 3.73 -4.31 13.88
N GLY A 198 4.23 -3.33 13.13
CA GLY A 198 5.42 -2.54 13.47
C GLY A 198 6.72 -3.34 13.37
N THR A 199 6.70 -4.53 12.76
CA THR A 199 7.86 -5.41 12.67
C THR A 199 7.90 -6.14 11.33
N PRO A 200 9.05 -6.19 10.63
CA PRO A 200 9.15 -6.87 9.35
C PRO A 200 8.74 -8.35 9.43
N VAL A 201 7.90 -8.79 8.49
CA VAL A 201 7.51 -10.22 8.35
C VAL A 201 7.97 -10.84 7.03
N TYR A 202 8.38 -10.03 6.06
CA TYR A 202 9.07 -10.48 4.84
C TYR A 202 10.58 -10.39 5.05
N SER A 203 11.31 -11.38 4.53
CA SER A 203 12.78 -11.38 4.55
C SER A 203 13.41 -10.50 3.48
N GLN A 204 12.65 -10.09 2.45
CA GLN A 204 13.14 -9.31 1.32
C GLN A 204 12.07 -8.30 0.86
N ALA A 205 12.50 -7.09 0.51
CA ALA A 205 11.66 -6.04 -0.07
C ALA A 205 11.48 -6.24 -1.59
N ARG A 206 11.02 -7.43 -1.99
CA ARG A 206 10.79 -7.81 -3.40
C ARG A 206 9.31 -8.09 -3.64
N ALA A 207 8.86 -7.83 -4.86
CA ALA A 207 7.48 -8.07 -5.26
C ALA A 207 7.42 -9.11 -6.38
N PHE A 208 6.59 -10.13 -6.18
CA PHE A 208 6.32 -11.17 -7.16
C PHE A 208 4.83 -11.25 -7.43
N LEU A 209 4.43 -11.41 -8.68
CA LEU A 209 3.05 -11.70 -9.04
C LEU A 209 3.01 -12.91 -9.96
N GLN A 210 1.88 -13.61 -9.98
CA GLN A 210 1.63 -14.60 -11.02
C GLN A 210 1.70 -13.92 -12.40
N ARG A 211 2.35 -14.55 -13.37
CA ARG A 211 2.65 -13.94 -14.68
C ARG A 211 1.52 -13.11 -15.31
N PRO A 212 0.26 -13.59 -15.44
CA PRO A 212 -0.80 -12.80 -16.06
C PRO A 212 -1.12 -11.52 -15.28
N ALA A 213 -0.99 -11.53 -13.96
CA ALA A 213 -1.17 -10.34 -13.13
C ALA A 213 0.01 -9.37 -13.27
N ALA A 214 1.25 -9.88 -13.32
CA ALA A 214 2.44 -9.07 -13.58
C ALA A 214 2.36 -8.36 -14.94
N GLU A 215 1.97 -9.08 -15.99
CA GLU A 215 1.77 -8.52 -17.33
C GLU A 215 0.62 -7.50 -17.39
N ALA A 216 -0.47 -7.75 -16.66
CA ALA A 216 -1.57 -6.79 -16.55
C ALA A 216 -1.14 -5.50 -15.84
N LEU A 217 -0.35 -5.61 -14.77
CA LEU A 217 0.21 -4.47 -14.06
C LEU A 217 1.13 -3.65 -14.95
N LEU A 218 1.98 -4.31 -15.75
CA LEU A 218 2.83 -3.63 -16.74
C LEU A 218 2.01 -2.88 -17.80
N ARG A 219 0.90 -3.46 -18.28
CA ARG A 219 -0.02 -2.74 -19.19
C ARG A 219 -0.67 -1.53 -18.52
N ALA A 220 -1.03 -1.63 -17.23
CA ALA A 220 -1.57 -0.51 -16.47
C ALA A 220 -0.54 0.62 -16.32
N LEU A 221 0.70 0.29 -15.94
CA LEU A 221 1.81 1.25 -15.87
C LEU A 221 1.99 1.99 -17.19
N ARG A 222 2.00 1.27 -18.32
CA ARG A 222 2.16 1.87 -19.65
C ARG A 222 1.04 2.85 -20.02
N LYS A 223 -0.19 2.61 -19.54
CA LYS A 223 -1.32 3.53 -19.73
C LYS A 223 -1.26 4.75 -18.81
N LEU A 224 -0.67 4.60 -17.62
CA LEU A 224 -0.52 5.66 -16.63
C LEU A 224 0.63 6.62 -16.96
N LYS A 225 1.72 6.12 -17.55
CA LYS A 225 2.91 6.91 -17.90
C LYS A 225 2.60 8.20 -18.68
N PRO A 226 1.83 8.19 -19.78
CA PRO A 226 1.49 9.42 -20.54
C PRO A 226 0.68 10.44 -19.75
N LEU A 227 0.02 10.02 -18.66
CA LEU A 227 -0.76 10.88 -17.79
C LEU A 227 0.09 11.47 -16.64
N GLY A 228 1.40 11.18 -16.61
CA GLY A 228 2.30 11.60 -15.53
C GLY A 228 2.15 10.77 -14.26
N TYR A 229 1.60 9.55 -14.34
CA TYR A 229 1.45 8.65 -13.19
C TYR A 229 2.41 7.45 -13.25
N GLY A 230 2.85 7.01 -12.06
CA GLY A 230 3.66 5.80 -11.85
C GLY A 230 2.95 4.80 -10.92
N LEU A 231 3.62 3.69 -10.63
CA LEU A 231 3.14 2.68 -9.69
C LEU A 231 4.10 2.56 -8.49
N LEU A 232 3.53 2.61 -7.30
CA LEU A 232 4.19 2.30 -6.03
C LEU A 232 3.57 1.02 -5.46
N ILE A 233 4.36 -0.02 -5.31
CA ILE A 233 3.90 -1.36 -4.90
C ILE A 233 4.14 -1.53 -3.40
N HIS A 234 3.07 -1.77 -2.66
CA HIS A 234 3.11 -1.97 -1.20
C HIS A 234 3.13 -3.43 -0.76
N ASP A 235 2.50 -4.30 -1.54
CA ASP A 235 2.48 -5.74 -1.34
C ASP A 235 2.26 -6.44 -2.69
N ALA A 236 2.60 -7.72 -2.75
CA ALA A 236 2.41 -8.58 -3.91
C ALA A 236 2.10 -10.01 -3.44
N TYR A 237 2.68 -11.04 -4.04
CA TYR A 237 2.57 -12.40 -3.53
C TYR A 237 2.98 -12.46 -2.06
N ARG A 238 2.05 -12.91 -1.22
CA ARG A 238 2.24 -13.12 0.21
C ARG A 238 2.43 -14.60 0.49
N PRO A 239 3.60 -15.03 1.01
CA PRO A 239 3.80 -16.40 1.46
C PRO A 239 2.79 -16.80 2.54
N TRP A 240 2.32 -18.05 2.51
CA TRP A 240 1.26 -18.51 3.43
C TRP A 240 1.61 -18.33 4.91
N TYR A 241 2.86 -18.58 5.30
CA TYR A 241 3.28 -18.39 6.70
C TYR A 241 3.06 -16.95 7.18
N VAL A 242 3.15 -15.95 6.29
CA VAL A 242 2.85 -14.56 6.65
C VAL A 242 1.37 -14.36 6.90
N THR A 243 0.51 -14.96 6.06
CA THR A 243 -0.95 -14.96 6.30
C THR A 243 -1.27 -15.58 7.66
N LYS A 244 -0.60 -16.67 8.03
CA LYS A 244 -0.76 -17.28 9.35
C LYS A 244 -0.29 -16.35 10.49
N ILE A 245 0.88 -15.69 10.35
CA ILE A 245 1.35 -14.69 11.32
C ILE A 245 0.30 -13.58 11.50
N PHE A 246 -0.22 -13.02 10.40
CA PHE A 246 -1.22 -11.96 10.46
C PHE A 246 -2.49 -12.41 11.16
N TRP A 247 -3.01 -13.59 10.80
CA TRP A 247 -4.19 -14.16 11.42
C TRP A 247 -4.02 -14.38 12.93
N ASP A 248 -2.88 -14.94 13.33
CA ASP A 248 -2.62 -15.29 14.73
C ASP A 248 -2.18 -14.08 15.58
N ALA A 249 -1.60 -13.04 14.97
CA ALA A 249 -1.19 -11.82 15.66
C ALA A 249 -2.38 -10.89 15.93
N THR A 250 -3.44 -10.95 15.12
CA THR A 250 -4.51 -9.97 15.15
C THR A 250 -5.60 -10.32 16.18
N PRO A 251 -6.05 -9.35 17.02
CA PRO A 251 -7.17 -9.55 17.93
C PRO A 251 -8.44 -10.05 17.22
N PRO A 252 -9.34 -10.78 17.91
CA PRO A 252 -10.55 -11.35 17.32
C PRO A 252 -11.38 -10.37 16.49
N GLU A 253 -11.52 -9.13 16.95
CA GLU A 253 -12.24 -8.03 16.30
C GLU A 253 -11.59 -7.52 15.01
N GLY A 254 -10.32 -7.85 14.76
CA GLY A 254 -9.55 -7.39 13.61
C GLY A 254 -9.07 -8.52 12.68
N LYS A 255 -9.44 -9.78 12.93
CA LYS A 255 -8.97 -10.91 12.12
C LYS A 255 -9.36 -10.73 10.64
N ILE A 256 -8.34 -10.75 9.78
CA ILE A 256 -8.43 -10.63 8.31
C ILE A 256 -7.78 -11.82 7.63
#